data_AF-A0A139JXT9-F1
#
_entry.id   AF-A0A139JXT9-F1
#
_cell.length_a   1.000
_cell.length_b   1.000
_cell.length_c   1.000
_cell.angle_alpha   90.00
_cell.angle_beta   90.00
_cell.angle_gamma   90.00
#
_symmetry.space_group_name_H-M   'P 1'
#
loop_
_entity.id
_entity.type
_entity.pdbx_description
1 polymer ?
#
loop_
_entity_poly.entity_id
_entity_poly.type
_entity_poly.pdbx_seq_one_letter_code
_entity_poly.pdbx_strand_id
1 'polypeptide(L)'
;MNIQEKVHAILDEAKAHDKPLPSLRSLRAQVGGGSLTTISEAVKSWRFAQLEAAGQIPQISEKTKVHLADVLWQAMMPILQTQVEGVRQKAEAGIEIERTESRKLFSASEEMLREAESKEAMIGQLNDRLQRQSRECAELRTKVAMLEEQLAESQQQLKVTKERERQAVATINSLRELAESLRTQVLSIHELIPDLVEKMRRKEAGN
;
A
#
# COMPACT_ATOMS: atom_id res chain seq x y z
N MET A 1 -42.32 25.56 52.46
CA MET A 1 -41.01 26.24 52.62
C MET A 1 -40.33 26.32 51.26
N ASN A 2 -40.15 27.54 50.76
CA ASN A 2 -39.50 27.82 49.48
C ASN A 2 -37.99 27.48 49.58
N ILE A 3 -37.32 27.24 48.44
CA ILE A 3 -35.89 26.93 48.36
C ILE A 3 -35.06 28.01 49.06
N GLN A 4 -35.42 29.28 48.89
CA GLN A 4 -34.73 30.40 49.53
C GLN A 4 -34.81 30.33 51.06
N GLU A 5 -36.01 30.11 51.62
CA GLU A 5 -36.23 29.97 53.07
C GLU A 5 -35.44 28.78 53.63
N LYS A 6 -35.43 27.64 52.92
CA LYS A 6 -34.66 26.46 53.32
C LYS A 6 -33.15 26.75 53.35
N VAL A 7 -32.63 27.44 52.33
CA VAL A 7 -31.21 27.84 52.28
C VAL A 7 -30.88 28.79 53.42
N HIS A 8 -31.72 29.80 53.68
CA HIS A 8 -31.52 30.76 54.76
C HIS A 8 -31.51 30.07 56.13
N ALA A 9 -32.47 29.17 56.39
CA ALA A 9 -32.54 28.42 57.65
C ALA A 9 -31.27 27.58 57.91
N ILE A 10 -30.74 26.90 56.89
CA ILE A 10 -29.50 26.12 57.02
C ILE A 10 -28.30 27.04 57.32
N LEU A 11 -28.24 28.23 56.70
CA LEU A 11 -27.17 29.19 56.93
C LEU A 11 -27.27 29.86 58.29
N ASP A 12 -28.48 30.17 58.76
CA ASP A 12 -28.73 30.72 60.08
C ASP A 12 -28.40 29.70 61.18
N GLU A 13 -28.74 28.42 60.98
CA GLU A 13 -28.34 27.33 61.88
C GLU A 13 -26.81 27.18 61.94
N ALA A 14 -26.14 27.20 60.77
CA ALA A 14 -24.69 27.14 60.72
C ALA A 14 -24.05 28.33 61.45
N LYS A 15 -24.60 29.54 61.28
CA LYS A 15 -24.13 30.76 61.96
C LYS A 15 -24.41 30.72 63.47
N ALA A 16 -25.58 30.27 63.90
CA ALA A 16 -25.96 30.20 65.31
C ALA A 16 -25.10 29.18 66.10
N HIS A 17 -24.61 28.14 65.43
CA HIS A 17 -23.72 27.13 66.00
C HIS A 17 -22.23 27.38 65.73
N ASP A 18 -21.87 28.55 65.20
CA ASP A 18 -20.49 28.95 64.88
C ASP A 18 -19.75 27.93 63.98
N LYS A 19 -20.51 27.27 63.08
CA LYS A 19 -19.99 26.29 62.12
C LYS A 19 -19.58 26.97 60.81
N PRO A 20 -18.60 26.42 60.07
CA PRO A 20 -18.24 26.93 58.75
C PRO A 20 -19.44 26.85 57.80
N LEU A 21 -19.62 27.91 56.99
CA LEU A 21 -20.72 27.97 56.03
C LEU A 21 -20.61 26.83 54.99
N PRO A 22 -21.70 26.08 54.73
CA PRO A 22 -21.65 24.98 53.77
C PRO A 22 -21.41 25.46 52.34
N SER A 23 -20.77 24.62 51.52
CA SER A 23 -20.57 24.91 50.09
C SER A 23 -21.90 24.92 49.32
N LEU A 24 -21.96 25.59 48.17
CA LEU A 24 -23.16 25.61 47.31
C LEU A 24 -23.65 24.21 46.92
N ARG A 25 -22.73 23.27 46.72
CA ARG A 25 -23.07 21.87 46.43
C ARG A 25 -23.67 21.16 47.65
N SER A 26 -23.11 21.40 48.84
CA SER A 26 -23.63 20.87 50.10
C SER A 26 -25.03 21.40 50.41
N LEU A 27 -25.23 22.72 50.24
CA LEU A 27 -26.54 23.36 50.38
C LEU A 27 -27.57 22.76 49.43
N ARG A 28 -27.21 22.54 48.16
CA ARG A 28 -28.09 21.88 47.19
C ARG A 28 -28.49 20.46 47.59
N ALA A 29 -27.54 19.69 48.11
CA ALA A 29 -27.80 18.32 48.56
C ALA A 29 -28.74 18.29 49.77
N GLN A 30 -28.56 19.20 50.73
CA GLN A 30 -29.40 19.28 51.94
C GLN A 30 -30.81 19.83 51.66
N VAL A 31 -30.94 20.78 50.73
CA VAL A 31 -32.25 21.34 50.34
C VAL A 31 -33.06 20.37 49.47
N GLY A 32 -32.38 19.47 48.74
CA GLY A 32 -32.99 18.42 47.92
C GLY A 32 -33.58 18.91 46.59
N GLY A 33 -33.26 20.14 46.15
CA GLY A 33 -33.80 20.73 44.93
C GLY A 33 -33.23 22.12 44.60
N GLY A 34 -33.53 22.64 43.41
CA GLY A 34 -33.04 23.93 42.90
C GLY A 34 -31.77 23.86 42.06
N SER A 35 -31.62 24.82 41.14
CA SER A 35 -30.38 25.00 40.37
C SER A 35 -29.28 25.60 41.26
N LEU A 36 -28.01 25.39 40.91
CA LEU A 36 -26.90 26.04 41.62
C LEU A 36 -26.98 27.56 41.54
N THR A 37 -27.56 28.10 40.46
CA THR A 37 -27.80 29.54 40.28
C THR A 37 -28.81 30.05 41.30
N THR A 38 -29.96 29.39 41.44
CA THR A 38 -31.01 29.73 42.41
C THR A 38 -30.51 29.68 43.85
N ILE A 39 -29.70 28.66 44.18
CA ILE A 39 -29.10 28.53 45.51
C ILE A 39 -28.03 29.62 45.74
N SER A 40 -27.22 29.93 44.74
CA SER A 40 -26.23 31.01 44.81
C SER A 40 -26.89 32.37 45.06
N GLU A 41 -28.03 32.65 44.41
CA GLU A 41 -28.82 33.86 44.65
C GLU A 41 -29.42 33.89 46.07
N ALA A 42 -29.93 32.77 46.57
CA ALA A 42 -30.41 32.65 47.94
C ALA A 42 -29.29 32.90 48.98
N VAL A 43 -28.09 32.36 48.75
CA VAL A 43 -26.91 32.62 49.61
C VAL A 43 -26.47 34.08 49.55
N LYS A 44 -26.48 34.71 48.36
CA LYS A 44 -26.12 36.12 48.19
C LYS A 44 -27.10 37.03 48.94
N SER A 45 -28.40 36.82 48.77
CA SER A 45 -29.43 37.58 49.48
C SER A 45 -29.32 37.42 51.00
N TRP A 46 -29.06 36.20 51.48
CA TRP A 46 -28.82 35.96 52.91
C TRP A 46 -27.59 36.74 53.43
N ARG A 47 -26.45 36.67 52.73
CA ARG A 47 -25.24 37.41 53.12
C ARG A 47 -25.47 38.91 53.14
N PHE A 48 -26.22 39.41 52.16
CA PHE A 48 -26.56 40.83 52.08
C PHE A 48 -27.41 41.28 53.28
N ALA A 49 -28.47 40.52 53.59
CA ALA A 49 -29.30 40.78 54.76
C ALA A 49 -28.50 40.74 56.07
N GLN A 50 -27.51 39.85 56.19
CA GLN A 50 -26.63 39.78 57.36
C GLN A 50 -25.70 41.00 57.49
N LEU A 51 -25.17 41.50 56.37
CA LEU A 51 -24.36 42.72 56.35
C LEU A 51 -25.19 43.96 56.67
N GLU A 52 -26.43 44.00 56.18
CA GLU A 52 -27.39 45.07 56.44
C GLU A 52 -27.79 45.09 57.93
N ALA A 53 -28.16 43.94 58.48
CA ALA A 53 -28.49 43.79 59.91
C ALA A 53 -27.31 44.11 60.83
N ALA A 54 -26.07 43.83 60.40
CA ALA A 54 -24.86 44.18 61.14
C ALA A 54 -24.48 45.67 61.03
N GLY A 55 -25.24 46.48 60.26
CA GLY A 55 -24.90 47.88 60.01
C GLY A 55 -23.58 48.08 59.24
N GLN A 56 -23.09 47.02 58.58
CA GLN A 56 -21.82 47.00 57.88
C GLN A 56 -21.93 47.44 56.42
N ILE A 57 -23.14 47.73 55.94
CA ILE A 57 -23.35 48.33 54.62
C ILE A 57 -23.32 49.85 54.78
N PRO A 58 -22.26 50.53 54.31
CA PRO A 58 -22.21 51.98 54.36
C PRO A 58 -23.31 52.56 53.46
N GLN A 59 -24.12 53.46 54.02
CA GLN A 59 -25.11 54.23 53.28
C GLN A 59 -24.38 55.31 52.47
N ILE A 60 -23.97 54.94 51.26
CA ILE A 60 -23.29 55.85 50.32
C ILE A 60 -24.28 56.47 49.35
N SER A 61 -24.08 57.75 49.06
CA SER A 61 -24.90 58.48 48.08
C SER A 61 -24.77 57.87 46.68
N GLU A 62 -25.80 58.00 45.86
CA GLU A 62 -25.79 57.48 44.48
C GLU A 62 -24.62 58.07 43.66
N LYS A 63 -24.30 59.35 43.88
CA LYS A 63 -23.13 60.01 43.28
C LYS A 63 -21.81 59.34 43.69
N THR A 64 -21.69 58.93 44.95
CA THR A 64 -20.51 58.21 45.45
C THR A 64 -20.38 56.82 44.84
N LYS A 65 -21.51 56.11 44.63
CA LYS A 65 -21.50 54.80 43.95
C LYS A 65 -21.02 54.90 42.51
N VAL A 66 -21.53 55.88 41.75
CA VAL A 66 -21.10 56.12 40.36
C VAL A 66 -19.62 56.47 40.31
N HIS A 67 -19.16 57.35 41.21
CA HIS A 67 -17.74 57.71 41.27
C HIS A 67 -16.85 56.51 41.64
N LEU A 68 -17.27 55.68 42.60
CA LEU A 68 -16.55 54.47 42.98
C LEU A 68 -16.48 53.47 41.82
N ALA A 69 -17.57 53.29 41.08
CA ALA A 69 -17.63 52.43 39.91
C ALA A 69 -16.68 52.92 38.81
N ASP A 70 -16.63 54.23 38.56
CA ASP A 70 -15.73 54.84 37.57
C ASP A 70 -14.25 54.70 37.99
N VAL A 71 -13.92 54.97 39.26
CA VAL A 71 -12.56 54.76 39.80
C VAL A 71 -12.12 53.30 39.68
N LEU A 72 -13.00 52.35 40.05
CA LEU A 72 -12.73 50.92 39.91
C LEU A 72 -12.56 50.52 38.45
N TRP A 73 -13.39 51.06 37.55
CA TRP A 73 -13.28 50.82 36.12
C TRP A 73 -11.96 51.34 35.55
N GLN A 74 -11.60 52.59 35.83
CA GLN A 74 -10.32 53.19 35.40
C GLN A 74 -9.11 52.44 35.94
N ALA A 75 -9.16 51.97 37.19
CA ALA A 75 -8.08 51.18 37.78
C ALA A 75 -7.96 49.78 37.15
N MET A 76 -9.09 49.12 36.84
CA MET A 76 -9.08 47.77 36.27
C MET A 76 -8.85 47.74 34.76
N MET A 77 -9.18 48.80 34.03
CA MET A 77 -9.17 48.79 32.58
C MET A 77 -7.78 48.48 31.97
N PRO A 78 -6.67 49.06 32.44
CA PRO A 78 -5.33 48.74 31.93
C PRO A 78 -4.94 47.27 32.16
N ILE A 79 -5.35 46.69 33.30
CA ILE A 79 -5.10 45.29 33.64
C ILE A 79 -5.87 44.39 32.66
N LEU A 80 -7.16 44.68 32.45
CA LEU A 80 -8.00 43.93 31.53
C LEU A 80 -7.51 44.04 30.08
N GLN A 81 -7.09 45.23 29.63
CA GLN A 81 -6.49 45.42 28.31
C GLN A 81 -5.22 44.59 28.13
N THR A 82 -4.34 44.58 29.13
CA THR A 82 -3.11 43.77 29.11
C THR A 82 -3.43 42.27 29.03
N GLN A 83 -4.44 41.81 29.77
CA GLN A 83 -4.87 40.41 29.73
C GLN A 83 -5.48 40.04 28.37
N VAL A 84 -6.35 40.88 27.81
CA VAL A 84 -6.95 40.67 26.49
C VAL A 84 -5.88 40.61 25.41
N GLU A 85 -4.91 41.54 25.45
CA GLU A 85 -3.82 41.57 24.49
C GLU A 85 -2.91 40.34 24.63
N GLY A 86 -2.60 39.93 25.86
CA GLY A 86 -1.83 38.70 26.10
C GLY A 86 -2.54 37.44 25.58
N VAL A 87 -3.88 37.38 25.66
CA VAL A 87 -4.66 36.29 25.06
C VAL A 87 -4.62 36.34 23.54
N ARG A 88 -4.76 37.53 22.94
CA ARG A 88 -4.66 37.72 21.49
C ARG A 88 -3.31 37.29 20.94
N GLN A 89 -2.22 37.75 21.55
CA GLN A 89 -0.86 37.39 21.13
C GLN A 89 -0.60 35.89 21.21
N LYS A 90 -1.08 35.22 22.28
CA LYS A 90 -0.98 33.77 22.39
C LYS A 90 -1.78 33.05 21.31
N ALA A 91 -2.98 33.53 20.99
CA ALA A 91 -3.80 32.97 19.92
C ALA A 91 -3.14 33.15 18.55
N GLU A 92 -2.60 34.34 18.26
CA GLU A 92 -1.87 34.62 17.02
C GLU A 92 -0.61 33.77 16.88
N ALA A 93 0.17 33.63 17.95
CA ALA A 93 1.34 32.75 17.96
C ALA A 93 0.96 31.28 17.72
N GLY A 94 -0.14 30.82 18.31
CA GLY A 94 -0.69 29.48 18.08
C GLY A 94 -1.09 29.27 16.61
N ILE A 95 -1.80 30.23 16.02
CA ILE A 95 -2.20 30.20 14.61
C ILE A 95 -0.96 30.16 13.70
N GLU A 96 0.07 30.94 14.00
CA GLU A 96 1.27 30.96 13.17
C GLU A 96 2.05 29.64 13.26
N ILE A 97 2.19 29.06 14.45
CA ILE A 97 2.79 27.73 14.62
C ILE A 97 2.03 26.70 13.77
N GLU A 98 0.70 26.65 13.92
CA GLU A 98 -0.13 25.69 13.19
C GLU A 98 -0.06 25.88 11.66
N ARG A 99 0.02 27.13 11.19
CA ARG A 99 0.25 27.44 9.77
C ARG A 99 1.61 26.94 9.29
N THR A 100 2.68 27.16 10.06
CA THR A 100 4.01 26.70 9.66
C THR A 100 4.11 25.18 9.66
N GLU A 101 3.51 24.51 10.64
CA GLU A 101 3.45 23.04 10.70
C GLU A 101 2.63 22.49 9.54
N SER A 102 1.46 23.08 9.26
CA SER A 102 0.62 22.70 8.11
C SER A 102 1.37 22.81 6.79
N ARG A 103 2.15 23.89 6.59
CA ARG A 103 2.98 24.05 5.39
C ARG A 103 4.06 22.98 5.27
N LYS A 104 4.75 22.65 6.37
CA LYS A 104 5.77 21.60 6.39
C LYS A 104 5.17 20.22 6.10
N LEU A 105 4.02 19.91 6.69
CA LEU A 105 3.30 18.66 6.44
C LEU A 105 2.83 18.59 4.98
N PHE A 106 2.33 19.70 4.44
CA PHE A 106 1.92 19.77 3.04
C PHE A 106 3.11 19.52 2.10
N SER A 107 4.24 20.20 2.29
CA SER A 107 5.42 19.99 1.45
C SER A 107 5.97 18.56 1.55
N ALA A 108 5.97 17.97 2.75
CA ALA A 108 6.40 16.59 2.93
C ALA A 108 5.43 15.60 2.24
N SER A 109 4.12 15.85 2.32
CA SER A 109 3.11 15.04 1.63
C SER A 109 3.25 15.15 0.11
N GLU A 110 3.56 16.32 -0.42
CA GLU A 110 3.76 16.53 -1.86
C GLU A 110 5.01 15.81 -2.36
N GLU A 111 6.10 15.84 -1.59
CA GLU A 111 7.31 15.08 -1.89
C GLU A 111 7.06 13.57 -1.86
N MET A 112 6.37 13.07 -0.83
CA MET A 112 5.99 11.66 -0.75
C MET A 112 5.08 11.23 -1.91
N LEU A 113 4.16 12.09 -2.36
CA LEU A 113 3.31 11.82 -3.51
C LEU A 113 4.15 11.71 -4.79
N ARG A 114 5.07 12.64 -5.04
CA ARG A 114 5.96 12.58 -6.21
C ARG A 114 6.85 11.34 -6.19
N GLU A 115 7.36 10.94 -5.03
CA GLU A 115 8.10 9.68 -4.91
C GLU A 115 7.24 8.46 -5.22
N ALA A 116 5.99 8.44 -4.75
CA ALA A 116 5.06 7.35 -5.00
C ALA A 116 4.73 7.24 -6.49
N GLU A 117 4.41 8.37 -7.14
CA GLU A 117 4.14 8.45 -8.59
C GLU A 117 5.36 7.96 -9.40
N SER A 118 6.57 8.36 -9.01
CA SER A 118 7.81 7.90 -9.65
C SER A 118 8.02 6.38 -9.50
N LYS A 119 7.79 5.83 -8.31
CA LYS A 119 7.87 4.38 -8.05
C LYS A 119 6.82 3.62 -8.86
N GLU A 120 5.60 4.14 -8.95
CA GLU A 120 4.53 3.52 -9.73
C GLU A 120 4.82 3.52 -11.23
N ALA A 121 5.37 4.62 -11.76
CA ALA A 121 5.86 4.67 -13.14
C ALA A 121 6.98 3.65 -13.40
N MET A 122 7.92 3.49 -12.47
CA MET A 122 8.99 2.49 -12.57
C MET A 122 8.44 1.05 -12.53
N ILE A 123 7.45 0.78 -11.68
CA ILE A 123 6.76 -0.52 -11.64
C ILE A 123 6.07 -0.81 -12.98
N GLY A 124 5.40 0.18 -13.56
CA GLY A 124 4.82 0.06 -14.90
C GLY A 124 5.85 -0.35 -15.96
N GLN A 125 6.99 0.34 -16.01
CA GLN A 125 8.08 0.02 -16.93
C GLN A 125 8.66 -1.38 -16.72
N LEU A 126 8.83 -1.81 -15.46
CA LEU A 126 9.33 -3.14 -15.11
C LEU A 126 8.34 -4.23 -15.53
N ASN A 127 7.04 -4.02 -15.32
CA ASN A 127 6.00 -4.94 -15.77
C ASN A 127 5.97 -5.08 -17.29
N ASP A 128 6.07 -3.97 -18.03
CA ASP A 128 6.14 -4.02 -19.49
C ASP A 128 7.37 -4.78 -19.98
N ARG A 129 8.52 -4.57 -19.33
CA ARG A 129 9.76 -5.29 -19.66
C ARG A 129 9.62 -6.77 -19.36
N LEU A 130 9.06 -7.14 -18.22
CA LEU A 130 8.80 -8.52 -17.84
C LEU A 130 7.85 -9.19 -18.84
N GLN A 131 6.80 -8.50 -19.28
CA GLN A 131 5.86 -9.02 -20.26
C GLN A 131 6.54 -9.23 -21.62
N ARG A 132 7.38 -8.30 -22.08
CA ARG A 132 8.17 -8.47 -23.30
C ARG A 132 9.11 -9.67 -23.22
N GLN A 133 9.85 -9.80 -22.13
CA GLN A 133 10.75 -10.94 -21.91
C GLN A 133 9.99 -12.26 -21.82
N SER A 134 8.81 -12.27 -21.19
CA SER A 134 7.96 -13.46 -21.14
C SER A 134 7.50 -13.91 -22.52
N ARG A 135 7.11 -12.96 -23.39
CA ARG A 135 6.76 -13.25 -24.80
C ARG A 135 7.96 -13.78 -25.58
N GLU A 136 9.10 -13.13 -25.46
CA GLU A 136 10.33 -13.57 -26.12
C GLU A 136 10.75 -14.98 -25.68
N CYS A 137 10.68 -15.28 -24.37
CA CYS A 137 10.93 -16.63 -23.86
C CYS A 137 9.95 -17.67 -24.44
N ALA A 138 8.68 -17.32 -24.60
CA ALA A 138 7.70 -18.22 -25.22
C ALA A 138 8.01 -18.47 -26.69
N GLU A 139 8.35 -17.43 -27.45
CA GLU A 139 8.76 -17.54 -28.86
C GLU A 139 10.05 -18.33 -29.04
N LEU A 140 11.03 -18.16 -28.16
CA LEU A 140 12.26 -18.95 -28.20
C LEU A 140 11.98 -20.42 -27.89
N ARG A 141 11.10 -20.72 -26.94
CA ARG A 141 10.70 -22.10 -26.63
C ARG A 141 10.02 -22.78 -27.82
N THR A 142 9.13 -22.09 -28.53
CA THR A 142 8.50 -22.68 -29.73
C THR A 142 9.51 -22.89 -30.84
N LYS A 143 10.44 -21.95 -31.08
CA LYS A 143 11.52 -22.12 -32.06
C LYS A 143 12.44 -23.29 -31.73
N VAL A 144 12.81 -23.47 -30.45
CA VAL A 144 13.61 -24.61 -30.02
C VAL A 144 12.90 -25.93 -30.30
N ALA A 145 11.61 -26.04 -29.94
CA ALA A 145 10.82 -27.24 -30.22
C ALA A 145 10.75 -27.57 -31.72
N MET A 146 10.55 -26.55 -32.57
CA MET A 146 10.56 -26.74 -34.03
C MET A 146 11.91 -27.20 -34.57
N LEU A 147 13.01 -26.64 -34.07
CA LEU A 147 14.36 -27.04 -34.49
C LEU A 147 14.71 -28.45 -34.03
N GLU A 148 14.27 -28.85 -32.82
CA GLU A 148 14.42 -30.21 -32.32
C GLU A 148 13.66 -31.23 -33.19
N GLU A 149 12.44 -30.90 -33.62
CA GLU A 149 11.65 -31.71 -34.55
C GLU A 149 12.33 -31.84 -35.92
N GLN A 150 12.77 -30.72 -36.52
CA GLN A 150 13.50 -30.73 -37.79
C GLN A 150 14.81 -31.53 -37.70
N LEU A 151 15.51 -31.45 -36.57
CA LEU A 151 16.72 -32.23 -36.35
C LEU A 151 16.40 -33.73 -36.28
N ALA A 152 15.32 -34.12 -35.59
CA ALA A 152 14.88 -35.51 -35.52
C ALA A 152 14.48 -36.06 -36.89
N GLU A 153 13.73 -35.27 -37.69
CA GLU A 153 13.38 -35.63 -39.07
C GLU A 153 14.61 -35.81 -39.95
N SER A 154 15.56 -34.86 -39.90
CA SER A 154 16.80 -34.93 -40.67
C SER A 154 17.64 -36.15 -40.29
N GLN A 155 17.75 -36.45 -38.98
CA GLN A 155 18.42 -37.65 -38.50
C GLN A 155 17.74 -38.94 -38.98
N GLN A 156 16.40 -38.97 -39.02
CA GLN A 156 15.65 -40.10 -39.53
C GLN A 156 15.84 -40.29 -41.04
N GLN A 157 15.80 -39.20 -41.81
CA GLN A 157 16.10 -39.23 -43.25
C GLN A 157 17.52 -39.75 -43.50
N LEU A 158 18.51 -39.31 -42.72
CA LEU A 158 19.89 -39.77 -42.83
C LEU A 158 20.04 -41.28 -42.54
N LYS A 159 19.27 -41.83 -41.58
CA LYS A 159 19.25 -43.27 -41.33
C LYS A 159 18.69 -44.03 -42.53
N VAL A 160 17.57 -43.55 -43.09
CA VAL A 160 16.94 -44.18 -44.26
C VAL A 160 17.86 -44.13 -45.48
N THR A 161 18.53 -43.00 -45.74
CA THR A 161 19.47 -42.89 -46.86
C THR A 161 20.67 -43.79 -46.70
N LYS A 162 21.26 -43.88 -45.49
CA LYS A 162 22.35 -44.83 -45.19
C LYS A 162 21.93 -46.28 -45.41
N GLU A 163 20.71 -46.65 -45.04
CA GLU A 163 20.21 -48.01 -45.25
C GLU A 163 19.98 -48.31 -46.73
N ARG A 164 19.41 -47.35 -47.48
CA ARG A 164 19.29 -47.47 -48.94
C ARG A 164 20.64 -47.58 -49.63
N GLU A 165 21.63 -46.81 -49.19
CA GLU A 165 23.00 -46.88 -49.70
C GLU A 165 23.63 -48.25 -49.43
N ARG A 166 23.48 -48.81 -48.22
CA ARG A 166 23.92 -50.17 -47.89
C ARG A 166 23.26 -51.22 -48.78
N GLN A 167 21.95 -51.12 -49.00
CA GLN A 167 21.22 -52.03 -49.89
C GLN A 167 21.72 -51.90 -51.33
N ALA A 168 21.91 -50.67 -51.83
CA ALA A 168 22.46 -50.44 -53.16
C ALA A 168 23.86 -51.04 -53.32
N VAL A 169 24.75 -50.83 -52.34
CA VAL A 169 26.10 -51.43 -52.33
C VAL A 169 26.03 -52.96 -52.33
N ALA A 170 25.14 -53.56 -51.53
CA ALA A 170 24.95 -55.01 -51.52
C ALA A 170 24.47 -55.53 -52.88
N THR A 171 23.52 -54.85 -53.53
CA THR A 171 23.07 -55.22 -54.89
C THR A 171 24.14 -55.04 -55.95
N ILE A 172 24.98 -54.01 -55.86
CA ILE A 172 26.12 -53.82 -56.77
C ILE A 172 27.12 -54.97 -56.62
N ASN A 173 27.42 -55.38 -55.38
CA ASN A 173 28.33 -56.49 -55.12
C ASN A 173 27.78 -57.82 -55.66
N SER A 174 26.49 -58.13 -55.44
CA SER A 174 25.90 -59.37 -55.96
C SER A 174 25.83 -59.40 -57.49
N LEU A 175 25.53 -58.26 -58.13
CA LEU A 175 25.59 -58.13 -59.59
C LEU A 175 27.02 -58.30 -60.13
N ARG A 176 28.03 -57.80 -59.39
CA ARG A 176 29.44 -57.97 -59.76
C ARG A 176 29.88 -59.44 -59.68
N GLU A 177 29.51 -60.14 -58.61
CA GLU A 177 29.77 -61.59 -58.47
C GLU A 177 29.10 -62.38 -59.60
N LEU A 178 27.83 -62.07 -59.92
CA LEU A 178 27.12 -62.68 -61.04
C LEU A 178 27.85 -62.42 -62.36
N ALA A 179 28.26 -61.18 -62.63
CA ALA A 179 29.00 -60.82 -63.83
C ALA A 179 30.36 -61.54 -63.93
N GLU A 180 31.09 -61.71 -62.82
CA GLU A 180 32.31 -62.50 -62.77
C GLU A 180 32.06 -63.99 -63.06
N SER A 181 31.00 -64.58 -62.51
CA SER A 181 30.63 -65.97 -62.80
C SER A 181 30.20 -66.18 -64.27
N LEU A 182 29.45 -65.24 -64.84
CA LEU A 182 29.09 -65.28 -66.26
C LEU A 182 30.34 -65.11 -67.13
N ARG A 183 31.27 -64.24 -66.73
CA ARG A 183 32.54 -64.05 -67.45
C ARG A 183 33.38 -65.33 -67.44
N THR A 184 33.49 -66.03 -66.31
CA THR A 184 34.22 -67.31 -66.25
C THR A 184 33.53 -68.41 -67.06
N GLN A 185 32.19 -68.47 -67.06
CA GLN A 185 31.42 -69.38 -67.93
C GLN A 185 31.65 -69.08 -69.42
N VAL A 186 31.65 -67.80 -69.83
CA VAL A 186 31.93 -67.42 -71.22
C VAL A 186 33.36 -67.80 -71.62
N LEU A 187 34.35 -67.59 -70.73
CA LEU A 187 35.73 -68.01 -70.98
C LEU A 187 35.87 -69.52 -71.11
N SER A 188 35.24 -70.31 -70.24
CA SER A 188 35.30 -71.77 -70.34
C SER A 188 34.61 -72.30 -71.60
N ILE A 189 33.45 -71.73 -71.97
CA ILE A 189 32.80 -72.03 -73.26
C ILE A 189 33.74 -71.66 -74.41
N HIS A 190 34.36 -70.48 -74.38
CA HIS A 190 35.29 -70.03 -75.40
C HIS A 190 36.51 -70.97 -75.53
N GLU A 191 37.06 -71.49 -74.44
CA GLU A 191 38.16 -72.47 -74.45
C GLU A 191 37.75 -73.83 -75.01
N LEU A 192 36.48 -74.24 -74.83
CA LEU A 192 35.94 -75.50 -75.36
C LEU A 192 35.61 -75.44 -76.86
N ILE A 193 35.39 -74.25 -77.42
CA ILE A 193 35.07 -74.06 -78.85
C ILE A 193 36.17 -74.62 -79.76
N PRO A 194 37.47 -74.32 -79.59
CA PRO A 194 38.55 -74.91 -80.39
C PRO A 194 38.53 -76.45 -80.43
N ASP A 195 38.39 -77.10 -79.27
CA ASP A 195 38.34 -78.57 -79.15
C ASP A 195 37.11 -79.16 -79.85
N LEU A 196 35.96 -78.50 -79.73
CA LEU A 196 34.73 -78.88 -80.44
C LEU A 196 34.89 -78.71 -81.96
N VAL A 197 35.46 -77.59 -82.40
CA VAL A 197 35.76 -77.32 -83.82
C VAL A 197 36.75 -78.35 -84.38
N GLU A 198 37.77 -78.72 -83.60
CA GLU A 198 38.74 -79.75 -83.99
C GLU A 198 38.09 -81.14 -84.07
N LYS A 199 37.23 -81.50 -83.10
CA LYS A 199 36.43 -82.73 -83.15
C LYS A 199 35.48 -82.76 -84.35
N MET A 200 34.87 -81.65 -84.72
CA MET A 200 34.03 -81.56 -85.93
C MET A 200 34.86 -81.72 -87.21
N ARG A 201 36.02 -81.04 -87.33
CA ARG A 201 36.94 -81.21 -88.47
C ARG A 201 37.43 -82.65 -88.62
N ARG A 202 37.75 -83.35 -87.51
CA ARG A 202 38.13 -84.77 -87.54
C ARG A 202 36.98 -85.68 -87.97
N LYS A 203 35.73 -85.30 -87.67
CA LYS A 203 34.53 -86.02 -88.12
C LYS A 203 34.24 -85.79 -89.61
N GLU A 204 34.53 -84.60 -90.12
CA GLU A 204 34.40 -84.26 -91.55
C GLU A 204 35.56 -84.81 -92.41
N ALA A 205 36.77 -84.94 -91.87
CA ALA A 205 37.93 -85.55 -92.54
C ALA A 205 37.96 -87.10 -92.47
N GLY A 206 37.02 -87.70 -91.74
CA GLY A 206 36.86 -89.15 -91.59
C GLY A 206 35.75 -89.74 -92.47
N ASN A 207 35.35 -89.04 -93.54
CA ASN A 207 34.36 -89.48 -94.52
C ASN A 207 34.96 -89.42 -95.93
#